data_AF-A0A7S0R307-F1
#
_entry.id   AF-A0A7S0R307-F1
#
_cell.length_a   1.000
_cell.length_b   1.000
_cell.length_c   1.000
_cell.angle_alpha   90.00
_cell.angle_beta   90.00
_cell.angle_gamma   90.00
#
_symmetry.space_group_name_H-M   'P 1'
#
loop_
_entity.id
_entity.type
_entity.pdbx_description
1 polymer ?
#
loop_
_entity_poly.entity_id
_entity_poly.type
_entity_poly.pdbx_seq_one_letter_code
_entity_poly.pdbx_strand_id
1 'polypeptide(L)'
;SLAVLRVSWNQLESLPEELGRLHQLQHLLAEGNQLAALPASACQLANLQQLVLSANPLRELPDQLGECAALRVVALRATEVERIPYSLCAAHKLTVLKLEGNPQLVSPPPEVVEGGLDAVITHLMQLRIAGERSRRHSSHSAHMEEHRARQAEQAAADQQKTAAELGQKLEQLKSD
;
A
#
# COMPACT_ATOMS: atom_id res chain seq x y z
N SER A 1 28.78 7.03 -11.21
CA SER A 1 27.32 6.87 -11.08
C SER A 1 26.91 5.62 -11.82
N LEU A 2 26.16 4.72 -11.16
CA LEU A 2 25.70 3.48 -11.80
C LEU A 2 24.33 3.72 -12.45
N ALA A 3 24.24 3.58 -13.78
CA ALA A 3 23.00 3.74 -14.52
C ALA A 3 22.30 2.40 -14.82
N VAL A 4 23.06 1.31 -14.90
CA VAL A 4 22.54 -0.02 -15.24
C VAL A 4 23.12 -1.04 -14.27
N LEU A 5 22.26 -1.79 -13.60
CA LEU A 5 22.62 -2.93 -12.76
C LEU A 5 22.07 -4.20 -13.41
N ARG A 6 22.96 -5.08 -13.88
CA ARG A 6 22.64 -6.38 -14.45
C ARG A 6 23.14 -7.48 -13.53
N VAL A 7 22.20 -8.24 -12.97
CA VAL A 7 22.44 -9.38 -12.10
C VAL A 7 21.55 -10.57 -12.46
N SER A 8 21.05 -10.61 -13.70
CA SER A 8 20.20 -11.68 -14.19
C SER A 8 20.91 -13.03 -14.22
N TRP A 9 20.15 -14.12 -14.07
CA TRP A 9 20.60 -15.51 -14.15
C TRP A 9 21.68 -15.85 -13.11
N ASN A 10 21.44 -15.43 -11.87
CA ASN A 10 22.24 -15.78 -10.71
C ASN A 10 21.38 -16.54 -9.68
N GLN A 11 21.92 -16.72 -8.48
CA GLN A 11 21.25 -17.37 -7.35
C GLN A 11 20.99 -16.36 -6.23
N LEU A 12 20.67 -15.11 -6.58
CA LEU A 12 20.41 -14.08 -5.58
C LEU A 12 19.07 -14.36 -4.88
N GLU A 13 19.12 -14.54 -3.57
CA GLU A 13 17.93 -14.70 -2.73
C GLU A 13 17.29 -13.36 -2.36
N SER A 14 18.09 -12.29 -2.31
CA SER A 14 17.62 -10.94 -2.01
C SER A 14 18.46 -9.86 -2.68
N LEU A 15 17.91 -8.65 -2.75
CA LEU A 15 18.64 -7.42 -3.06
C LEU A 15 18.76 -6.57 -1.78
N PRO A 16 19.90 -5.92 -1.54
CA PRO A 16 20.13 -5.16 -0.32
C PRO A 16 19.30 -3.86 -0.28
N GLU A 17 18.97 -3.37 0.91
CA GLU A 17 18.27 -2.09 1.10
C GLU A 17 19.11 -0.88 0.66
N GLU A 18 20.44 -1.03 0.55
CA GLU A 18 21.31 -0.02 -0.01
C GLU A 18 21.05 0.25 -1.50
N LEU A 19 20.29 -0.62 -2.19
CA LEU A 19 19.90 -0.43 -3.58
C LEU A 19 19.25 0.93 -3.81
N GLY A 20 18.40 1.41 -2.88
CA GLY A 20 17.73 2.71 -2.98
C GLY A 20 18.67 3.93 -3.02
N ARG A 21 19.94 3.77 -2.60
CA ARG A 21 20.96 4.84 -2.68
C ARG A 21 21.47 5.08 -4.10
N LEU A 22 21.17 4.18 -5.03
CA LEU A 22 21.57 4.30 -6.44
C LEU A 22 20.64 5.25 -7.19
N HIS A 23 20.57 6.51 -6.79
CA HIS A 23 19.63 7.49 -7.36
C HIS A 23 19.79 7.73 -8.86
N GLN A 24 20.93 7.36 -9.45
CA GLN A 24 21.19 7.46 -10.89
C GLN A 24 20.85 6.18 -11.67
N LEU A 25 20.40 5.12 -10.99
CA LEU A 25 20.05 3.85 -11.61
C LEU A 25 18.81 4.03 -12.47
N GLN A 26 18.93 3.64 -13.72
CA GLN A 26 17.87 3.68 -14.72
C GLN A 26 17.36 2.28 -15.03
N HIS A 27 18.23 1.27 -15.06
CA HIS A 27 17.86 -0.08 -15.44
C HIS A 27 18.28 -1.07 -14.36
N LEU A 28 17.32 -1.79 -13.79
CA LEU A 28 17.53 -2.92 -12.88
C LEU A 28 17.07 -4.21 -13.57
N LEU A 29 18.04 -5.04 -13.94
CA LEU A 29 17.81 -6.30 -14.64
C LEU A 29 18.26 -7.45 -13.72
N ALA A 30 17.29 -8.13 -13.12
CA ALA A 30 17.50 -9.21 -12.14
C ALA A 30 16.65 -10.46 -12.43
N GLU A 31 16.27 -10.66 -13.70
CA GLU A 31 15.58 -11.87 -14.17
C GLU A 31 16.32 -13.16 -13.79
N GLY A 32 15.59 -14.24 -13.48
CA GLY A 32 16.20 -15.56 -13.29
C GLY A 32 17.05 -15.64 -12.02
N ASN A 33 16.48 -15.23 -10.89
CA ASN A 33 17.09 -15.33 -9.56
C ASN A 33 16.13 -16.02 -8.58
N GLN A 34 16.40 -15.96 -7.28
CA GLN A 34 15.59 -16.54 -6.21
C GLN A 34 14.97 -15.43 -5.33
N LEU A 35 14.72 -14.26 -5.91
CA LEU A 35 14.19 -13.09 -5.19
C LEU A 35 12.75 -13.34 -4.77
N ALA A 36 12.52 -13.46 -3.46
CA ALA A 36 11.18 -13.60 -2.89
C ALA A 36 10.44 -12.25 -2.75
N ALA A 37 11.19 -11.16 -2.59
CA ALA A 37 10.69 -9.80 -2.48
C ALA A 37 11.67 -8.79 -3.09
N LEU A 38 11.17 -7.59 -3.41
CA LEU A 38 11.98 -6.43 -3.77
C LEU A 38 12.12 -5.54 -2.52
N PRO A 39 13.33 -5.06 -2.17
CA PRO A 39 13.52 -4.23 -0.99
C PRO A 39 12.68 -2.95 -1.09
N ALA A 40 12.19 -2.46 0.06
CA ALA A 40 11.29 -1.30 0.09
C ALA A 40 11.98 -0.03 -0.44
N SER A 41 13.30 0.07 -0.22
CA SER A 41 14.13 1.14 -0.78
C SER A 41 14.18 1.20 -2.31
N ALA A 42 13.78 0.15 -3.03
CA ALA A 42 13.71 0.18 -4.49
C ALA A 42 12.77 1.28 -5.00
N CYS A 43 11.77 1.69 -4.20
CA CYS A 43 10.88 2.81 -4.50
C CYS A 43 11.59 4.17 -4.54
N GLN A 44 12.80 4.28 -3.96
CA GLN A 44 13.60 5.51 -3.91
C GLN A 44 14.42 5.74 -5.19
N LEU A 45 14.38 4.80 -6.14
CA LEU A 45 15.07 4.87 -7.42
C LEU A 45 14.33 5.80 -8.39
N ALA A 46 14.36 7.11 -8.11
CA ALA A 46 13.59 8.12 -8.84
C ALA A 46 13.85 8.16 -10.37
N ASN A 47 15.02 7.68 -10.81
CA ASN A 47 15.41 7.63 -12.23
C ASN A 47 15.19 6.25 -12.88
N LEU A 48 14.63 5.26 -12.16
CA LEU A 48 14.43 3.91 -12.67
C LEU A 48 13.40 3.92 -13.80
N GLN A 49 13.81 3.44 -14.98
CA GLN A 49 13.00 3.35 -16.19
C GLN A 49 12.62 1.90 -16.51
N GLN A 50 13.51 0.95 -16.22
CA GLN A 50 13.28 -0.46 -16.52
C GLN A 50 13.53 -1.31 -15.28
N LEU A 51 12.49 -2.05 -14.89
CA LEU A 51 12.54 -3.03 -13.81
C LEU A 51 12.18 -4.41 -14.37
N VAL A 52 13.15 -5.31 -14.44
CA VAL A 52 12.96 -6.67 -14.96
C VAL A 52 13.30 -7.67 -13.86
N LEU A 53 12.27 -8.32 -13.33
CA LEU A 53 12.33 -9.29 -12.24
C LEU A 53 11.70 -10.64 -12.63
N SER A 54 11.51 -10.90 -13.92
CA SER A 54 10.89 -12.11 -14.43
C SER A 54 11.62 -13.38 -13.95
N ALA A 55 10.94 -14.53 -13.92
CA ALA A 55 11.53 -15.79 -13.45
C ALA A 55 12.19 -15.68 -12.05
N ASN A 56 11.45 -15.12 -11.10
CA ASN A 56 11.79 -15.09 -9.68
C ASN A 56 10.57 -15.56 -8.87
N PRO A 57 10.72 -16.21 -7.71
CA PRO A 57 9.62 -16.57 -6.81
C PRO A 57 9.09 -15.34 -6.03
N LEU A 58 8.92 -14.22 -6.73
CA LEU A 58 8.58 -12.92 -6.17
C LEU A 58 7.10 -12.89 -5.80
N ARG A 59 6.79 -12.77 -4.51
CA ARG A 59 5.41 -12.83 -3.98
C ARG A 59 4.76 -11.47 -3.81
N GLU A 60 5.57 -10.49 -3.45
CA GLU A 60 5.12 -9.13 -3.18
C GLU A 60 6.01 -8.08 -3.83
N LEU A 61 5.40 -6.93 -4.09
CA LEU A 61 6.05 -5.71 -4.53
C LEU A 61 5.79 -4.64 -3.48
N PRO A 62 6.74 -3.71 -3.28
CA PRO A 62 6.54 -2.64 -2.33
C PRO A 62 5.38 -1.73 -2.77
N ASP A 63 4.55 -1.35 -1.79
CA ASP A 63 3.33 -0.56 -2.00
C ASP A 63 3.59 0.76 -2.73
N GLN A 64 4.79 1.33 -2.61
CA GLN A 64 5.20 2.62 -3.18
C GLN A 64 5.88 2.50 -4.55
N LEU A 65 5.85 1.34 -5.22
CA LEU A 65 6.55 1.16 -6.49
C LEU A 65 6.14 2.21 -7.56
N GLY A 66 4.90 2.68 -7.52
CA GLY A 66 4.43 3.75 -8.40
C GLY A 66 5.06 5.13 -8.17
N GLU A 67 5.79 5.35 -7.07
CA GLU A 67 6.53 6.59 -6.81
C GLU A 67 7.78 6.72 -7.69
N CYS A 68 8.24 5.63 -8.32
CA CYS A 68 9.28 5.66 -9.34
C CYS A 68 8.74 6.31 -10.62
N ALA A 69 8.68 7.65 -10.63
CA ALA A 69 8.05 8.46 -11.68
C ALA A 69 8.69 8.33 -13.08
N ALA A 70 9.88 7.72 -13.16
CA ALA A 70 10.57 7.45 -14.41
C ALA A 70 10.24 6.08 -15.03
N LEU A 71 9.51 5.20 -14.33
CA LEU A 71 9.24 3.83 -14.78
C LEU A 71 8.52 3.82 -16.13
N ARG A 72 9.05 3.03 -17.06
CA ARG A 72 8.51 2.80 -18.40
C ARG A 72 8.18 1.33 -18.63
N VAL A 73 9.01 0.44 -18.09
CA VAL A 73 8.89 -1.00 -18.27
C VAL A 73 8.96 -1.68 -16.92
N VAL A 74 7.95 -2.48 -16.61
CA VAL A 74 7.93 -3.41 -15.49
C VAL A 74 7.65 -4.81 -16.03
N ALA A 75 8.59 -5.73 -15.82
CA ALA A 75 8.48 -7.11 -16.29
C ALA A 75 8.55 -8.12 -15.15
N LEU A 76 7.42 -8.75 -14.89
CA LEU A 76 7.16 -9.69 -13.80
C LEU A 76 6.61 -11.00 -14.37
N ARG A 77 7.13 -11.46 -15.51
CA ARG A 77 6.67 -12.70 -16.13
C ARG A 77 7.13 -13.90 -15.29
N ALA A 78 6.27 -14.89 -15.11
CA ALA A 78 6.60 -16.12 -14.39
C ALA A 78 7.17 -15.84 -12.98
N THR A 79 6.42 -15.07 -12.20
CA THR A 79 6.64 -14.84 -10.79
C THR A 79 5.46 -15.37 -9.95
N GLU A 80 5.58 -15.27 -8.63
CA GLU A 80 4.57 -15.70 -7.65
C GLU A 80 3.73 -14.52 -7.12
N VAL A 81 3.64 -13.42 -7.89
CA VAL A 81 3.07 -12.18 -7.37
C VAL A 81 1.56 -12.30 -7.29
N GLU A 82 1.00 -12.07 -6.10
CA GLU A 82 -0.45 -12.17 -5.88
C GLU A 82 -1.17 -10.87 -6.25
N ARG A 83 -0.49 -9.73 -6.07
CA ARG A 83 -1.09 -8.40 -6.22
C ARG A 83 -0.11 -7.39 -6.79
N ILE A 84 -0.60 -6.57 -7.72
CA ILE A 84 0.11 -5.39 -8.19
C ILE A 84 -0.29 -4.20 -7.32
N PRO A 85 0.67 -3.42 -6.78
CA PRO A 85 0.37 -2.32 -5.88
C PRO A 85 -0.42 -1.23 -6.63
N TYR A 86 -1.50 -0.75 -6.02
CA TYR A 86 -2.36 0.28 -6.63
C TYR A 86 -1.61 1.59 -6.89
N SER A 87 -0.50 1.84 -6.20
CA SER A 87 0.36 2.99 -6.48
C SER A 87 0.87 3.01 -7.91
N LEU A 88 1.02 1.86 -8.58
CA LEU A 88 1.51 1.78 -9.95
C LEU A 88 0.63 2.57 -10.94
N CYS A 89 -0.63 2.90 -10.59
CA CYS A 89 -1.45 3.83 -11.37
C CYS A 89 -0.90 5.28 -11.43
N ALA A 90 0.02 5.65 -10.53
CA ALA A 90 0.71 6.94 -10.52
C ALA A 90 1.97 6.95 -11.42
N ALA A 91 2.40 5.80 -11.94
CA ALA A 91 3.55 5.72 -12.85
C ALA A 91 3.15 6.17 -14.26
N HIS A 92 2.97 7.48 -14.47
CA HIS A 92 2.44 8.06 -15.71
C HIS A 92 3.29 7.81 -16.97
N LYS A 93 4.54 7.38 -16.82
CA LYS A 93 5.45 7.04 -17.94
C LYS A 93 5.45 5.55 -18.27
N LEU A 94 4.72 4.73 -17.52
CA LEU A 94 4.66 3.28 -17.73
C LEU A 94 4.00 3.02 -19.08
N THR A 95 4.68 2.29 -19.96
CA THR A 95 4.18 1.92 -21.29
C THR A 95 4.15 0.41 -21.49
N VAL A 96 4.88 -0.34 -20.66
CA VAL A 96 4.93 -1.79 -20.73
C VAL A 96 4.83 -2.38 -19.33
N LEU A 97 3.83 -3.24 -19.14
CA LEU A 97 3.66 -4.06 -17.96
C LEU A 97 3.49 -5.51 -18.41
N LYS A 98 4.39 -6.39 -18.00
CA LYS A 98 4.38 -7.82 -18.33
C LYS A 98 4.08 -8.63 -17.08
N LEU A 99 2.94 -9.32 -17.10
CA LEU A 99 2.37 -10.09 -15.98
C LEU A 99 2.06 -11.54 -16.37
N GLU A 100 2.47 -11.96 -17.57
CA GLU A 100 2.14 -13.27 -18.11
C GLU A 100 2.78 -14.38 -17.24
N GLY A 101 2.08 -15.50 -17.07
CA GLY A 101 2.61 -16.64 -16.31
C GLY A 101 2.64 -16.45 -14.80
N ASN A 102 1.79 -15.57 -14.24
CA ASN A 102 1.60 -15.40 -12.80
C ASN A 102 0.28 -16.06 -12.36
N PRO A 103 0.25 -17.39 -12.12
CA PRO A 103 -0.99 -18.11 -11.80
C PRO A 103 -1.60 -17.72 -10.44
N GLN A 104 -0.81 -17.10 -9.56
CA GLN A 104 -1.24 -16.65 -8.24
C GLN A 104 -1.77 -15.21 -8.25
N LEU A 105 -1.69 -14.50 -9.38
CA LEU A 105 -2.11 -13.11 -9.48
C LEU A 105 -3.65 -13.00 -9.35
N VAL A 106 -4.11 -12.41 -8.25
CA VAL A 106 -5.52 -12.18 -7.95
C VAL A 106 -5.94 -10.75 -8.32
N SER A 107 -5.02 -9.78 -8.25
CA SER A 107 -5.32 -8.37 -8.51
C SER A 107 -4.17 -7.69 -9.26
N PRO A 108 -4.37 -7.23 -10.51
CA PRO A 108 -5.60 -7.29 -11.30
C PRO A 108 -6.00 -8.72 -11.68
N PRO A 109 -7.31 -9.01 -11.84
CA PRO A 109 -7.76 -10.33 -12.27
C PRO A 109 -7.38 -10.60 -13.74
N PRO A 110 -7.31 -11.87 -14.17
CA PRO A 110 -6.81 -12.25 -15.50
C PRO A 110 -7.48 -11.51 -16.67
N GLU A 111 -8.79 -11.28 -16.61
CA GLU A 111 -9.54 -10.62 -17.68
C GLU A 111 -9.11 -9.15 -17.85
N VAL A 112 -8.71 -8.50 -16.75
CA VAL A 112 -8.17 -7.14 -16.77
C VAL A 112 -6.75 -7.13 -17.32
N VAL A 113 -5.95 -8.15 -17.00
CA VAL A 113 -4.59 -8.32 -17.55
C VAL A 113 -4.65 -8.51 -19.06
N GLU A 114 -5.59 -9.32 -19.56
CA GLU A 114 -5.84 -9.53 -21.00
C GLU A 114 -6.28 -8.25 -21.71
N GLY A 115 -7.00 -7.36 -21.01
CA GLY A 115 -7.35 -6.02 -21.49
C GLY A 115 -6.17 -5.06 -21.69
N GLY A 116 -4.96 -5.46 -21.29
CA GLY A 116 -3.74 -4.70 -21.49
C GLY A 116 -3.49 -3.62 -20.43
N LEU A 117 -2.47 -2.79 -20.69
CA LEU A 117 -1.96 -1.83 -19.71
C LEU A 117 -3.03 -0.85 -19.21
N ASP A 118 -3.82 -0.27 -20.11
CA ASP A 118 -4.81 0.74 -19.75
C ASP A 118 -5.92 0.17 -18.85
N ALA A 119 -6.35 -1.07 -19.11
CA ALA A 119 -7.31 -1.77 -18.27
C ALA A 119 -6.75 -2.03 -16.86
N VAL A 120 -5.50 -2.50 -16.78
CA VAL A 120 -4.80 -2.70 -15.51
C VAL A 120 -4.68 -1.38 -14.74
N ILE A 121 -4.20 -0.31 -15.37
CA ILE A 121 -4.05 1.00 -14.71
C ILE A 121 -5.39 1.54 -14.23
N THR A 122 -6.45 1.37 -15.02
CA THR A 122 -7.81 1.76 -14.63
C THR A 122 -8.29 0.99 -13.40
N HIS A 123 -8.08 -0.33 -13.37
CA HIS A 123 -8.42 -1.16 -12.22
C HIS A 123 -7.67 -0.73 -10.95
N LEU A 124 -6.36 -0.50 -11.05
CA LEU A 124 -5.53 -0.04 -9.92
C LEU A 124 -5.99 1.35 -9.42
N MET A 125 -6.40 2.25 -10.32
CA MET A 125 -6.95 3.55 -9.94
C MET A 125 -8.28 3.41 -9.18
N GLN A 126 -9.16 2.50 -9.61
CA GLN A 126 -10.42 2.21 -8.91
C GLN A 126 -10.16 1.66 -7.51
N LEU A 127 -9.20 0.75 -7.36
CA LEU A 127 -8.80 0.22 -6.05
C LEU A 127 -8.27 1.33 -5.12
N ARG A 128 -7.44 2.24 -5.63
CA ARG A 128 -6.95 3.39 -4.86
C ARG A 128 -8.10 4.24 -4.33
N ILE A 129 -9.05 4.61 -5.20
CA ILE A 129 -10.20 5.44 -4.83
C ILE A 129 -11.12 4.71 -3.84
N ALA A 130 -11.36 3.42 -4.04
CA ALA A 130 -12.18 2.61 -3.13
C ALA A 130 -11.54 2.53 -1.73
N GLY A 131 -10.22 2.31 -1.66
CA GLY A 131 -9.48 2.28 -0.41
C GLY A 131 -9.53 3.61 0.35
N GLU A 132 -9.39 4.73 -0.35
CA GLU A 132 -9.50 6.07 0.24
C GLU A 132 -10.91 6.34 0.80
N ARG A 133 -11.95 5.93 0.08
CA ARG A 133 -13.34 6.05 0.55
C ARG A 133 -13.56 5.25 1.82
N SER A 134 -13.11 3.99 1.87
CA SER A 134 -13.24 3.17 3.09
C SER A 134 -12.50 3.78 4.28
N ARG A 135 -11.29 4.31 4.08
CA ARG A 135 -10.52 4.98 5.16
C ARG A 135 -11.20 6.26 5.68
N ARG A 136 -11.81 7.06 4.80
CA ARG A 136 -12.56 8.25 5.21
C ARG A 136 -13.83 7.89 5.98
N HIS A 137 -14.56 6.86 5.54
CA HIS A 137 -15.74 6.37 6.25
C HIS A 137 -15.38 5.77 7.62
N SER A 138 -14.31 4.98 7.71
CA SER A 138 -13.85 4.42 9.00
C SER A 138 -13.36 5.52 9.94
N SER A 139 -12.62 6.52 9.44
CA SER A 139 -12.17 7.66 10.25
C SER A 139 -13.34 8.54 10.73
N HIS A 140 -14.33 8.78 9.89
CA HIS A 140 -15.54 9.53 10.29
C HIS A 140 -16.38 8.74 11.31
N SER A 141 -16.54 7.43 11.12
CA SER A 141 -17.22 6.56 12.09
C SER A 141 -16.52 6.58 13.44
N ALA A 142 -15.19 6.44 13.46
CA ALA A 142 -14.39 6.48 14.69
C ALA A 142 -14.54 7.80 15.45
N HIS A 143 -14.52 8.94 14.74
CA HIS A 143 -14.72 10.26 15.35
C HIS A 143 -16.14 10.44 15.93
N MET A 144 -17.16 9.89 15.27
CA MET A 144 -18.55 9.94 15.75
C MET A 144 -18.76 9.07 17.00
N GLU A 145 -18.14 7.89 17.05
CA GLU A 145 -18.16 7.03 18.24
C GLU A 145 -17.44 7.67 19.42
N GLU A 146 -16.27 8.27 19.19
CA GLU A 146 -15.53 8.98 20.23
C GLU A 146 -16.34 10.17 20.80
N HIS A 147 -17.00 10.93 19.92
CA HIS A 147 -17.86 12.03 20.36
C HIS A 147 -19.07 11.54 21.17
N ARG A 148 -19.71 10.45 20.77
CA ARG A 148 -20.81 9.83 21.53
C ARG A 148 -20.35 9.33 22.91
N ALA A 149 -19.17 8.71 22.98
CA ALA A 149 -18.61 8.25 24.25
C ALA A 149 -18.38 9.41 25.23
N ARG A 150 -17.78 10.51 24.77
CA ARG A 150 -17.57 11.72 25.59
C ARG A 150 -18.88 12.33 26.09
N GLN A 151 -19.93 12.34 25.25
CA GLN A 151 -21.24 12.83 25.66
C GLN A 151 -21.89 11.92 26.72
N ALA A 152 -21.75 10.61 26.59
CA ALA A 152 -22.28 9.66 27.57
C ALA A 152 -21.56 9.77 28.92
N GLU A 153 -20.24 9.95 28.92
CA GLU A 153 -19.45 10.20 30.13
C GLU A 153 -19.85 11.49 30.83
N GLN A 154 -20.01 12.59 30.08
CA GLN A 154 -20.45 13.86 30.64
C GLN A 154 -21.86 13.76 31.25
N ALA A 155 -22.79 13.10 30.55
CA ALA A 155 -24.15 12.89 31.06
C ALA A 155 -24.16 12.06 32.37
N ALA A 156 -23.29 11.05 32.47
CA ALA A 156 -23.14 10.26 33.69
C ALA A 156 -22.57 11.08 34.85
N ALA A 157 -21.59 11.94 34.58
CA ALA A 157 -21.01 12.84 35.58
C ALA A 157 -22.05 13.87 36.09
N ASP A 158 -22.86 14.44 35.20
CA ASP A 158 -23.91 15.40 35.56
C ASP A 158 -25.02 14.74 36.39
N GLN A 159 -25.38 13.48 36.09
CA GLN A 159 -26.32 12.69 36.90
C GLN A 159 -25.78 12.40 38.30
N GLN A 160 -24.50 12.01 38.42
CA GLN A 160 -23.88 11.78 39.73
C GLN A 160 -23.82 13.06 40.58
N LYS A 161 -23.50 14.20 39.96
CA LYS A 161 -23.49 15.50 40.65
C LYS A 161 -24.89 15.87 41.15
N THR A 162 -25.91 15.72 40.31
CA THR A 162 -27.31 15.99 40.67
C THR A 162 -27.80 15.08 41.80
N ALA A 163 -27.43 13.79 41.76
CA ALA A 163 -27.74 12.84 42.82
C ALA A 163 -27.06 13.21 44.16
N ALA A 164 -25.80 13.66 44.11
CA ALA A 164 -25.09 14.13 45.30
C ALA A 164 -25.72 15.38 45.91
N GLU A 165 -26.11 16.36 45.08
CA GLU A 165 -26.80 17.59 45.54
C GLU A 165 -28.17 17.29 46.16
N LEU A 166 -28.95 16.37 45.58
CA LEU A 166 -30.21 15.92 46.15
C LEU A 166 -30.01 15.16 47.48
N GLY A 167 -28.97 14.33 47.57
CA GLY A 167 -28.59 13.62 48.79
C GLY A 167 -28.28 14.59 49.94
N GLN A 168 -27.46 15.62 49.69
CA GLN A 168 -27.13 16.65 50.67
C GLN A 168 -28.37 17.45 51.13
N LYS A 169 -29.28 17.79 50.21
CA LYS A 169 -30.54 18.47 50.55
C LYS A 169 -31.46 17.61 51.43
N LEU A 170 -31.52 16.30 51.18
CA LEU A 170 -32.32 15.37 51.99
C LEU A 170 -31.73 15.17 53.40
N GLU A 171 -30.41 15.20 53.55
CA GLU A 171 -29.78 15.16 54.88
C GLU A 171 -30.03 16.44 55.68
N GLN A 172 -30.01 17.60 55.04
CA GLN A 172 -30.36 18.88 55.67
C GLN A 172 -31.82 18.89 56.17
N LEU A 173 -32.78 18.38 55.38
CA LEU A 173 -34.20 18.30 55.77
C LEU A 173 -34.49 17.31 56.91
N LYS A 174 -33.59 16.37 57.22
CA LYS A 174 -33.72 15.44 58.36
C LYS A 174 -33.12 15.99 59.65
N SER A 175 -32.42 17.11 59.59
CA SER A 175 -31.72 17.75 60.72
C SER A 175 -32.50 18.94 61.30
N ASP A 176 -33.63 19.30 60.69
CA ASP A 176 -34.64 20.26 61.17
C ASP A 176 -35.86 19.52 61.73
#